data_AF-A0A5J6YPE2-F1
#
_entry.id   AF-A0A5J6YPE2-F1
#
_cell.length_a   1.000
_cell.length_b   1.000
_cell.length_c   1.000
_cell.angle_alpha   90.00
_cell.angle_beta   90.00
_cell.angle_gamma   90.00
#
_symmetry.space_group_name_H-M   'P 1'
#
loop_
_entity.id
_entity.type
_entity.pdbx_description
1 polymer ?
#
loop_
_entity_poly.entity_id
_entity_poly.type
_entity_poly.pdbx_seq_one_letter_code
_entity_poly.pdbx_strand_id
1 'polypeptide(L)'
;MTWADLRGVLARDQLLPLFTPDGQGLVRARLETLQNAELTARAPQVAGNFAALLHDFSDLRLETRNGRRLREHLASFLRAVVPEAVRLANHPDAPPWPMLGLPRVVSTAANLDFLVGARPDEHHGLTFCTGSLGARADNNLPALARRYAAWIHFVHARNVRRSGEQDFQEVAHLSAHGDVKLARAVMLLERLRPAQIMVGRSGA
;
A
#
# COMPACT_ATOMS: atom_id res chain seq x y z
N MET A 1 10.76 26.02 -3.65
CA MET A 1 11.04 25.32 -2.37
C MET A 1 12.49 24.87 -2.41
N THR A 2 13.32 25.35 -1.50
CA THR A 2 14.75 25.00 -1.40
C THR A 2 14.97 23.77 -0.53
N TRP A 3 16.18 23.19 -0.53
CA TRP A 3 16.56 22.15 0.43
C TRP A 3 16.45 22.63 1.88
N ALA A 4 16.79 23.90 2.16
CA ALA A 4 16.65 24.46 3.50
C ALA A 4 15.17 24.47 3.95
N ASP A 5 14.26 24.87 3.07
CA ASP A 5 12.81 24.86 3.34
C ASP A 5 12.31 23.44 3.62
N LEU A 6 12.63 22.48 2.74
CA LEU A 6 12.20 21.10 2.90
C LEU A 6 12.79 20.46 4.16
N ARG A 7 14.08 20.67 4.42
CA ARG A 7 14.74 20.18 5.64
C ARG A 7 14.11 20.77 6.89
N GLY A 8 13.72 22.04 6.87
CA GLY A 8 12.99 22.68 7.96
C GLY A 8 11.65 22.00 8.25
N VAL A 9 10.86 21.71 7.22
CA VAL A 9 9.59 20.96 7.34
C VAL A 9 9.83 19.55 7.87
N LEU A 10 10.78 18.80 7.29
CA LEU A 10 11.10 17.44 7.71
C LEU A 10 11.63 17.38 9.14
N ALA A 11 12.40 18.38 9.59
CA ALA A 11 12.90 18.47 10.95
C ALA A 11 11.76 18.79 11.93
N ARG A 12 10.93 19.79 11.63
CA ARG A 12 9.74 20.15 12.44
C ARG A 12 8.83 18.95 12.67
N ASP A 13 8.62 18.14 11.63
CA ASP A 13 7.75 16.98 11.66
C ASP A 13 8.44 15.69 12.15
N GLN A 14 9.72 15.78 12.55
CA GLN A 14 10.56 14.65 12.98
C GLN A 14 10.67 13.52 11.94
N LEU A 15 10.63 13.88 10.66
CA LEU A 15 10.74 12.96 9.53
C LEU A 15 12.15 12.86 8.97
N LEU A 16 13.01 13.83 9.25
CA LEU A 16 14.38 13.85 8.73
C LEU A 16 15.18 12.56 9.03
N PRO A 17 15.09 11.94 10.23
CA PRO A 17 15.80 10.70 10.52
C PRO A 17 15.34 9.48 9.69
N LEU A 18 14.19 9.56 9.01
CA LEU A 18 13.69 8.48 8.15
C LEU A 18 14.43 8.41 6.81
N PHE A 19 15.20 9.43 6.45
CA PHE A 19 15.93 9.50 5.20
C PHE A 19 17.41 9.24 5.43
N THR A 20 17.98 8.30 4.67
CA THR A 20 19.43 8.03 4.71
C THR A 20 20.24 9.27 4.29
N PRO A 21 21.49 9.41 4.74
CA PRO A 21 22.36 10.51 4.29
C PRO A 21 22.44 10.61 2.76
N ASP A 22 22.56 9.48 2.07
CA ASP A 22 22.58 9.42 0.60
C ASP A 22 21.25 9.87 -0.01
N GLY A 23 20.12 9.44 0.56
CA GLY A 23 18.79 9.88 0.14
C GLY A 23 18.59 11.38 0.31
N GLN A 24 19.08 11.95 1.42
CA GLN A 24 19.06 13.41 1.65
C GLN A 24 19.96 14.13 0.63
N GLY A 25 21.14 13.59 0.31
CA GLY A 25 22.04 14.11 -0.72
C GLY A 25 21.40 14.13 -2.11
N LEU A 26 20.73 13.05 -2.50
CA LEU A 26 19.99 12.94 -3.76
C LEU A 26 18.86 13.97 -3.85
N VAL A 27 18.05 14.10 -2.79
CA VAL A 27 16.96 15.08 -2.74
C VAL A 27 17.50 16.51 -2.83
N ARG A 28 18.59 16.81 -2.11
CA ARG A 28 19.24 18.13 -2.17
C ARG A 28 19.71 18.44 -3.59
N ALA A 29 20.50 17.56 -4.19
CA ALA A 29 20.99 17.75 -5.56
C ALA A 29 19.82 17.91 -6.54
N ARG A 30 18.74 17.13 -6.37
CA ARG A 30 17.56 17.24 -7.23
C ARG A 30 16.86 18.58 -7.08
N LEU A 31 16.65 19.07 -5.86
CA LEU A 31 16.03 20.37 -5.60
C LEU A 31 16.86 21.53 -6.16
N GLU A 32 18.19 21.42 -6.13
CA GLU A 32 19.09 22.42 -6.72
C GLU A 32 18.97 22.48 -8.26
N THR A 33 18.61 21.36 -8.92
CA THR A 33 18.41 21.29 -10.38
C THR A 33 16.99 21.57 -10.86
N LEU A 34 16.00 21.54 -9.98
CA LEU A 34 14.59 21.74 -10.34
C LEU A 34 14.27 23.24 -10.40
N GLN A 35 13.77 23.72 -11.55
CA GLN A 35 13.23 25.07 -11.63
C GLN A 35 11.95 25.16 -10.78
N ASN A 36 11.75 26.26 -10.05
CA ASN A 36 10.60 26.43 -9.13
C ASN A 36 9.23 26.14 -9.77
N ALA A 37 9.07 26.36 -11.08
CA ALA A 37 7.83 26.07 -11.81
C ALA A 37 7.50 24.56 -11.91
N GLU A 38 8.50 23.69 -12.03
CA GLU A 38 8.30 22.24 -12.10
C GLU A 38 7.89 21.64 -10.74
N LEU A 39 8.38 22.21 -9.65
CA LEU A 39 8.03 21.78 -8.29
C LEU A 39 6.55 22.00 -7.97
N THR A 40 6.01 23.15 -8.37
CA THR A 40 4.58 23.49 -8.16
C THR A 40 3.67 22.65 -9.07
N ALA A 41 4.12 22.31 -10.28
CA ALA A 41 3.34 21.54 -11.24
C ALA A 41 3.27 20.03 -10.93
N ARG A 42 4.30 19.46 -10.30
CA ARG A 42 4.45 18.00 -10.19
C ARG A 42 3.53 17.32 -9.19
N ALA A 43 2.96 18.04 -8.21
CA ALA A 43 2.07 17.39 -7.23
C ALA A 43 1.18 18.35 -6.42
N PRO A 44 0.46 19.32 -7.02
CA PRO A 44 -0.40 20.23 -6.26
C PRO A 44 -1.45 19.48 -5.43
N GLN A 45 -1.96 18.35 -5.95
CA GLN A 45 -2.89 17.48 -5.23
C GLN A 45 -2.26 16.79 -4.02
N VAL A 46 -1.03 16.27 -4.15
CA VAL A 46 -0.35 15.57 -3.04
C VAL A 46 0.01 16.57 -1.94
N ALA A 47 0.52 17.75 -2.32
CA ALA A 47 0.84 18.81 -1.39
C ALA A 47 -0.42 19.31 -0.67
N GLY A 48 -1.52 19.52 -1.41
CA GLY A 48 -2.81 19.93 -0.83
C GLY A 48 -3.39 18.88 0.13
N ASN A 49 -3.44 17.62 -0.29
CA ASN A 49 -3.94 16.52 0.53
C ASN A 49 -3.08 16.32 1.80
N PHE A 50 -1.76 16.49 1.68
CA PHE A 50 -0.86 16.33 2.82
C PHE A 50 -0.94 17.49 3.80
N ALA A 51 -1.06 18.74 3.30
CA ALA A 51 -1.26 19.90 4.15
C ALA A 51 -2.58 19.79 4.94
N ALA A 52 -3.66 19.39 4.28
CA ALA A 52 -4.94 19.10 4.94
C ALA A 52 -4.78 17.97 5.98
N LEU A 53 -4.09 16.87 5.63
CA LEU A 53 -3.85 15.76 6.56
C LEU A 53 -3.12 16.21 7.83
N LEU A 54 -2.08 17.05 7.68
CA LEU A 54 -1.29 17.55 8.80
C LEU A 54 -2.06 18.54 9.68
N HIS A 55 -2.93 19.35 9.07
CA HIS A 55 -3.73 20.35 9.77
C HIS A 55 -4.92 19.70 10.50
N ASP A 56 -5.68 18.87 9.79
CA ASP A 56 -6.97 18.36 10.27
C ASP A 56 -6.83 17.15 11.20
N PHE A 57 -5.68 16.46 11.17
CA PHE A 57 -5.47 15.19 11.89
C PHE A 57 -4.16 15.16 12.70
N SER A 58 -3.72 16.32 13.21
CA SER A 58 -2.50 16.45 14.01
C SER A 58 -2.44 15.47 15.21
N ASP A 59 -3.54 15.29 15.92
CA ASP A 59 -3.64 14.40 17.09
C ASP A 59 -3.64 12.91 16.72
N LEU A 60 -4.34 12.55 15.63
CA LEU A 60 -4.40 11.19 15.11
C LEU A 60 -3.03 10.68 14.65
N ARG A 61 -2.14 11.60 14.23
CA ARG A 61 -0.78 11.27 13.82
C ARG A 61 0.06 10.69 14.97
N LEU A 62 -0.11 11.19 16.19
CA LEU A 62 0.66 10.73 17.35
C LEU A 62 0.20 9.33 17.79
N GLU A 63 -1.11 9.09 17.78
CA GLU A 63 -1.69 7.82 18.18
C GLU A 63 -1.44 6.68 17.18
N THR A 64 -1.45 7.00 15.89
CA THR A 64 -1.36 6.00 14.80
C THR A 64 0.06 5.74 14.30
N ARG A 65 1.09 6.45 14.80
CA ARG A 65 2.52 6.10 14.57
C ARG A 65 2.86 4.66 14.96
N ASN A 66 2.10 4.09 15.90
CA ASN A 66 2.27 2.70 16.31
C ASN A 66 1.52 1.74 15.37
N GLY A 67 2.27 1.00 14.55
CA GLY A 67 1.71 0.01 13.62
C GLY A 67 0.95 -1.14 14.30
N ARG A 68 1.18 -1.43 15.59
CA ARG A 68 0.34 -2.36 16.36
C ARG A 68 -1.04 -1.76 16.61
N ARG A 69 -1.10 -0.54 17.13
CA ARG A 69 -2.37 0.16 17.43
C ARG A 69 -3.20 0.37 16.15
N LEU A 70 -2.56 0.77 15.05
CA LEU A 70 -3.24 0.90 13.76
C LEU A 70 -3.84 -0.44 13.27
N ARG A 71 -3.12 -1.56 13.46
CA ARG A 71 -3.65 -2.90 13.15
C ARG A 71 -4.85 -3.26 14.02
N GLU A 72 -4.81 -2.93 15.31
CA GLU A 72 -5.93 -3.18 16.25
C GLU A 72 -7.17 -2.36 15.88
N HIS A 73 -6.99 -1.09 15.49
CA HIS A 73 -8.08 -0.26 14.99
C HIS A 73 -8.69 -0.82 13.71
N LEU A 74 -7.86 -1.24 12.74
CA LEU A 74 -8.34 -1.90 11.52
C LEU A 74 -9.13 -3.18 11.84
N ALA A 75 -8.61 -4.01 12.74
CA ALA A 75 -9.32 -5.22 13.17
C ALA A 75 -10.67 -4.90 13.85
N SER A 76 -10.72 -3.84 14.66
CA SER A 76 -11.97 -3.36 15.28
C SER A 76 -12.98 -2.89 14.24
N PHE A 77 -12.53 -2.12 13.25
CA PHE A 77 -13.35 -1.68 12.13
C PHE A 77 -13.93 -2.88 11.38
N LEU A 78 -13.09 -3.85 11.00
CA LEU A 78 -13.52 -5.03 10.25
C LEU A 78 -14.53 -5.88 11.03
N ARG A 79 -14.35 -6.07 12.33
CA ARG A 79 -15.33 -6.78 13.16
C ARG A 79 -16.70 -6.09 13.18
N ALA A 80 -16.73 -4.77 13.07
CA ALA A 80 -17.97 -4.01 13.03
C ALA A 80 -18.61 -3.98 11.62
N VAL A 81 -17.82 -3.85 10.55
CA VAL A 81 -18.37 -3.64 9.20
C VAL A 81 -18.60 -4.92 8.39
N VAL A 82 -17.83 -5.98 8.63
CA VAL A 82 -17.95 -7.22 7.85
C VAL A 82 -19.33 -7.86 7.96
N PRO A 83 -20.02 -7.91 9.13
CA PRO A 83 -21.37 -8.46 9.21
C PRO A 83 -22.40 -7.76 8.32
N GLU A 84 -22.16 -6.49 7.98
CA GLU A 84 -23.05 -5.66 7.16
C GLU A 84 -22.59 -5.59 5.70
N ALA A 85 -21.46 -6.20 5.35
CA ALA A 85 -20.85 -6.08 4.02
C ALA A 85 -21.41 -7.13 3.06
N VAL A 86 -21.74 -6.72 1.83
CA VAL A 86 -22.08 -7.68 0.75
C VAL A 86 -20.86 -8.50 0.32
N ARG A 87 -19.73 -7.84 0.07
CA ARG A 87 -18.43 -8.49 -0.18
C ARG A 87 -17.30 -7.48 -0.10
N LEU A 88 -16.61 -7.41 1.03
CA LEU A 88 -15.48 -6.52 1.25
C LEU A 88 -14.21 -7.09 0.60
N ALA A 89 -13.43 -6.22 -0.04
CA ALA A 89 -12.15 -6.57 -0.67
C ALA A 89 -11.06 -5.56 -0.32
N ASN A 90 -10.37 -5.76 0.81
CA ASN A 90 -9.37 -4.83 1.32
C ASN A 90 -8.18 -4.68 0.36
N HIS A 91 -7.91 -3.45 -0.06
CA HIS A 91 -6.78 -3.15 -0.94
C HIS A 91 -5.48 -3.01 -0.15
N PRO A 92 -4.34 -3.52 -0.66
CA PRO A 92 -3.05 -3.34 -0.03
C PRO A 92 -2.58 -1.89 -0.08
N ASP A 93 -1.65 -1.55 0.81
CA ASP A 93 -1.00 -0.25 0.83
C ASP A 93 -0.29 0.07 -0.51
N ALA A 94 -0.34 1.33 -0.96
CA ALA A 94 0.31 1.81 -2.18
C ALA A 94 1.04 3.15 -1.94
N PRO A 95 2.38 3.17 -1.77
CA PRO A 95 3.29 2.03 -1.74
C PRO A 95 3.16 1.13 -0.49
N PRO A 96 3.66 -0.13 -0.53
CA PRO A 96 3.58 -1.09 0.57
C PRO A 96 4.74 -0.98 1.58
N TRP A 97 5.01 0.24 2.06
CA TRP A 97 5.97 0.52 3.14
C TRP A 97 5.60 1.78 3.92
N PRO A 98 6.11 1.95 5.16
CA PRO A 98 5.88 3.15 5.95
C PRO A 98 6.31 4.42 5.21
N MET A 99 5.51 5.47 5.33
CA MET A 99 5.72 6.75 4.64
C MET A 99 5.44 7.89 5.62
N LEU A 100 6.27 8.92 5.63
CA LEU A 100 6.03 10.17 6.39
C LEU A 100 5.83 9.93 7.91
N GLY A 101 6.55 8.92 8.44
CA GLY A 101 6.48 8.50 9.84
C GLY A 101 5.21 7.72 10.20
N LEU A 102 4.36 7.41 9.23
CA LEU A 102 3.13 6.65 9.44
C LEU A 102 3.35 5.17 9.07
N PRO A 103 2.90 4.22 9.91
CA PRO A 103 2.93 2.82 9.57
C PRO A 103 1.93 2.52 8.46
N ARG A 104 2.22 1.46 7.71
CA ARG A 104 1.36 0.87 6.71
C ARG A 104 1.19 -0.61 7.03
N VAL A 105 -0.05 -1.07 7.14
CA VAL A 105 -0.39 -2.31 7.86
C VAL A 105 -1.06 -3.38 7.01
N VAL A 106 -1.11 -3.18 5.69
CA VAL A 106 -1.60 -4.09 4.64
C VAL A 106 -0.56 -4.17 3.51
N SER A 107 0.70 -4.43 3.85
CA SER A 107 1.85 -4.33 2.94
C SER A 107 2.56 -5.66 2.64
N THR A 108 2.55 -6.60 3.59
CA THR A 108 3.32 -7.87 3.55
C THR A 108 2.43 -9.10 3.71
N ALA A 109 2.96 -10.29 3.47
CA ALA A 109 2.29 -11.55 3.79
C ALA A 109 1.82 -11.60 5.26
N ALA A 110 2.67 -11.19 6.22
CA ALA A 110 2.31 -11.18 7.63
C ALA A 110 1.16 -10.20 7.94
N ASN A 111 1.07 -9.08 7.21
CA ASN A 111 -0.07 -8.19 7.30
C ASN A 111 -1.35 -8.83 6.75
N LEU A 112 -1.26 -9.51 5.60
CA LEU A 112 -2.39 -10.21 5.01
C LEU A 112 -2.89 -11.34 5.93
N ASP A 113 -1.98 -12.08 6.56
CA ASP A 113 -2.30 -13.11 7.58
C ASP A 113 -3.10 -12.52 8.74
N PHE A 114 -2.61 -11.42 9.31
CA PHE A 114 -3.31 -10.71 10.37
C PHE A 114 -4.69 -10.23 9.91
N LEU A 115 -4.77 -9.66 8.71
CA LEU A 115 -6.00 -9.08 8.18
C LEU A 115 -7.09 -10.14 8.02
N VAL A 116 -6.82 -11.23 7.30
CA VAL A 116 -7.81 -12.31 7.12
C VAL A 116 -8.18 -12.99 8.44
N GLY A 117 -7.23 -13.07 9.39
CA GLY A 117 -7.47 -13.60 10.74
C GLY A 117 -8.27 -12.68 11.65
N ALA A 118 -8.33 -11.37 11.38
CA ALA A 118 -9.02 -10.41 12.24
C ALA A 118 -10.55 -10.61 12.30
N ARG A 119 -11.12 -11.13 11.20
CA ARG A 119 -12.53 -11.52 11.07
C ARG A 119 -12.68 -12.55 9.94
N PRO A 120 -12.58 -13.86 10.21
CA PRO A 120 -12.72 -14.88 9.18
C PRO A 120 -14.19 -15.04 8.79
N ASP A 121 -14.57 -14.53 7.61
CA ASP A 121 -15.95 -14.46 7.11
C ASP A 121 -15.92 -14.45 5.57
N GLU A 122 -16.90 -15.05 4.90
CA GLU A 122 -16.97 -15.07 3.43
C GLU A 122 -17.19 -13.69 2.80
N HIS A 123 -17.75 -12.76 3.58
CA HIS A 123 -17.94 -11.36 3.17
C HIS A 123 -16.65 -10.54 3.37
N HIS A 124 -15.60 -11.11 3.99
CA HIS A 124 -14.32 -10.45 4.22
C HIS A 124 -13.21 -11.04 3.36
N GLY A 125 -12.70 -10.25 2.42
CA GLY A 125 -11.58 -10.66 1.59
C GLY A 125 -10.63 -9.54 1.22
N LEU A 126 -9.79 -9.86 0.25
CA LEU A 126 -8.65 -9.07 -0.22
C LEU A 126 -8.85 -8.65 -1.67
N THR A 127 -8.40 -7.43 -1.99
CA THR A 127 -8.09 -7.05 -3.37
C THR A 127 -6.63 -7.40 -3.64
N PHE A 128 -6.37 -8.33 -4.55
CA PHE A 128 -5.02 -8.69 -4.97
C PHE A 128 -4.48 -7.68 -6.00
N CYS A 129 -3.98 -6.54 -5.52
CA CYS A 129 -3.37 -5.53 -6.38
C CYS A 129 -1.90 -5.87 -6.64
N THR A 130 -1.61 -6.32 -7.87
CA THR A 130 -0.29 -6.82 -8.24
C THR A 130 0.76 -5.74 -8.27
N GLY A 131 0.40 -4.51 -8.66
CA GLY A 131 1.37 -3.41 -8.66
C GLY A 131 1.65 -2.87 -7.25
N SER A 132 0.65 -2.84 -6.37
CA SER A 132 0.87 -2.41 -4.98
C SER A 132 1.71 -3.42 -4.22
N LEU A 133 1.30 -4.69 -4.18
CA LEU A 133 2.08 -5.73 -3.52
C LEU A 133 3.43 -5.95 -4.20
N GLY A 134 3.52 -5.75 -5.51
CA GLY A 134 4.72 -5.97 -6.32
C GLY A 134 5.74 -4.83 -6.31
N ALA A 135 5.40 -3.67 -5.74
CA ALA A 135 6.33 -2.56 -5.60
C ALA A 135 7.53 -2.89 -4.69
N ARG A 136 7.37 -3.86 -3.78
CA ARG A 136 8.47 -4.41 -2.96
C ARG A 136 8.92 -5.79 -3.49
N ALA A 137 10.22 -6.02 -3.54
CA ALA A 137 10.81 -7.21 -4.17
C ALA A 137 10.63 -8.50 -3.34
N ASP A 138 10.49 -8.38 -2.02
CA ASP A 138 10.31 -9.49 -1.09
C ASP A 138 8.88 -10.07 -1.07
N ASN A 139 7.91 -9.40 -1.71
CA ASN A 139 6.59 -9.97 -1.95
C ASN A 139 6.60 -10.86 -3.20
N ASN A 140 6.65 -12.18 -2.99
CA ASN A 140 6.52 -13.16 -4.07
C ASN A 140 5.05 -13.33 -4.48
N LEU A 141 4.60 -12.57 -5.50
CA LEU A 141 3.17 -12.55 -5.87
C LEU A 141 2.60 -13.92 -6.24
N PRO A 142 3.27 -14.80 -7.03
CA PRO A 142 2.76 -16.15 -7.24
C PRO A 142 2.61 -16.97 -5.95
N ALA A 143 3.46 -16.77 -4.94
CA ALA A 143 3.31 -17.44 -3.64
C ALA A 143 2.14 -16.84 -2.84
N LEU A 144 2.00 -15.51 -2.81
CA LEU A 144 0.87 -14.84 -2.17
C LEU A 144 -0.46 -15.24 -2.83
N ALA A 145 -0.53 -15.27 -4.15
CA ALA A 145 -1.70 -15.73 -4.90
C ALA A 145 -2.09 -17.16 -4.50
N ARG A 146 -1.11 -18.05 -4.38
CA ARG A 146 -1.32 -19.43 -3.92
C ARG A 146 -1.88 -19.50 -2.50
N ARG A 147 -1.32 -18.70 -1.60
CA ARG A 147 -1.67 -18.70 -0.17
C ARG A 147 -3.04 -18.11 0.11
N TYR A 148 -3.40 -17.04 -0.59
CA TYR A 148 -4.60 -16.25 -0.29
C TYR A 148 -5.72 -16.40 -1.32
N ALA A 149 -5.62 -17.35 -2.28
CA ALA A 149 -6.62 -17.52 -3.36
C ALA A 149 -8.07 -17.54 -2.85
N ALA A 150 -8.35 -18.26 -1.76
CA ALA A 150 -9.69 -18.36 -1.17
C ALA A 150 -10.22 -17.04 -0.56
N TRP A 151 -9.32 -16.11 -0.25
CA TRP A 151 -9.65 -14.80 0.34
C TRP A 151 -9.71 -13.68 -0.69
N ILE A 152 -9.32 -13.93 -1.95
CA ILE A 152 -9.22 -12.88 -2.97
C ILE A 152 -10.59 -12.69 -3.62
N HIS A 153 -11.19 -11.54 -3.38
CA HIS A 153 -12.49 -11.15 -3.92
C HIS A 153 -12.37 -10.29 -5.18
N PHE A 154 -11.23 -9.62 -5.34
CA PHE A 154 -11.00 -8.71 -6.44
C PHE A 154 -9.51 -8.63 -6.81
N VAL A 155 -9.19 -8.23 -8.05
CA VAL A 155 -7.82 -8.17 -8.56
C VAL A 155 -7.62 -6.85 -9.30
N HIS A 156 -6.57 -6.11 -8.94
CA HIS A 156 -6.02 -5.07 -9.79
C HIS A 156 -4.78 -5.63 -10.47
N ALA A 157 -4.92 -5.95 -11.76
CA ALA A 157 -3.87 -6.52 -12.57
C ALA A 157 -3.08 -5.42 -13.26
N ARG A 158 -2.07 -4.86 -12.59
CA ARG A 158 -1.15 -3.84 -13.12
C ARG A 158 0.31 -4.19 -12.84
N ASN A 159 1.24 -3.54 -13.55
CA ASN A 159 2.68 -3.83 -13.46
C ASN A 159 3.46 -2.60 -13.02
N VAL A 160 4.57 -2.84 -12.33
CA VAL A 160 5.49 -1.80 -11.85
C VAL A 160 6.92 -2.19 -12.19
N ARG A 161 7.76 -1.19 -12.44
CA ARG A 161 9.22 -1.34 -12.51
C ARG A 161 9.84 -0.68 -11.29
N ARG A 162 10.63 -1.42 -10.54
CA ARG A 162 11.38 -0.97 -9.37
C ARG A 162 12.67 -0.33 -9.83
N SER A 163 12.94 0.86 -9.33
CA SER A 163 14.17 1.63 -9.59
C SER A 163 15.09 1.69 -8.36
N GLY A 164 14.59 1.23 -7.19
CA GLY A 164 15.32 1.13 -5.93
C GLY A 164 14.50 0.37 -4.88
N GLU A 165 14.97 0.33 -3.63
CA GLU A 165 14.30 -0.40 -2.54
C GLU A 165 12.89 0.15 -2.23
N GLN A 166 12.73 1.47 -2.27
CA GLN A 166 11.47 2.19 -2.02
C GLN A 166 11.13 3.14 -3.18
N ASP A 167 11.49 2.75 -4.40
CA ASP A 167 11.26 3.54 -5.61
C ASP A 167 10.80 2.65 -6.76
N PHE A 168 9.72 3.05 -7.41
CA PHE A 168 9.12 2.34 -8.54
C PHE A 168 8.27 3.28 -9.38
N GLN A 169 7.97 2.84 -10.60
CA GLN A 169 7.05 3.51 -11.52
C GLN A 169 6.05 2.52 -12.10
N GLU A 170 4.85 3.02 -12.40
CA GLU A 170 3.87 2.28 -13.20
C GLU A 170 4.42 2.08 -14.61
N VAL A 171 4.17 0.91 -15.17
CA VAL A 171 4.63 0.53 -16.51
C VAL A 171 3.54 -0.24 -17.23
N ALA A 172 3.72 -0.46 -18.54
CA ALA A 172 2.83 -1.30 -19.30
C ALA A 172 2.71 -2.71 -18.67
N HIS A 173 1.52 -3.28 -18.78
CA HIS A 173 1.13 -4.55 -18.15
C HIS A 173 2.05 -5.73 -18.51
N LEU A 174 2.63 -5.72 -19.72
CA LEU A 174 3.46 -6.83 -20.20
C LEU A 174 4.72 -7.00 -19.34
N SER A 175 5.09 -8.26 -19.08
CA SER A 175 6.24 -8.59 -18.24
C SER A 175 7.57 -8.05 -18.77
N ALA A 176 7.67 -7.70 -20.05
CA ALA A 176 8.87 -7.07 -20.60
C ALA A 176 9.13 -5.66 -20.04
N HIS A 177 8.10 -4.99 -19.50
CA HIS A 177 8.19 -3.59 -19.06
C HIS A 177 8.32 -3.42 -17.54
N GLY A 178 8.08 -4.46 -16.74
CA GLY A 178 8.11 -4.37 -15.28
C GLY A 178 8.48 -5.66 -14.59
N ASP A 179 8.60 -5.60 -13.28
CA ASP A 179 9.22 -6.67 -12.50
C ASP A 179 8.21 -7.61 -11.84
N VAL A 180 6.93 -7.34 -12.04
CA VAL A 180 5.86 -8.18 -11.52
C VAL A 180 5.60 -9.34 -12.48
N LYS A 181 5.55 -10.56 -11.93
CA LYS A 181 5.13 -11.77 -12.66
C LYS A 181 3.60 -11.79 -12.82
N LEU A 182 3.05 -10.75 -13.46
CA LEU A 182 1.62 -10.44 -13.54
C LEU A 182 0.80 -11.62 -14.08
N ALA A 183 1.09 -12.06 -15.32
CA ALA A 183 0.39 -13.16 -15.97
C ALA A 183 0.43 -14.43 -15.11
N ARG A 184 1.59 -14.76 -14.53
CA ARG A 184 1.74 -15.94 -13.67
C ARG A 184 0.87 -15.85 -12.42
N ALA A 185 0.81 -14.68 -11.77
CA ALA A 185 -0.01 -14.49 -10.57
C ALA A 185 -1.51 -14.57 -10.89
N VAL A 186 -1.97 -13.88 -11.94
CA VAL A 186 -3.38 -13.86 -12.34
C VAL A 186 -3.85 -15.22 -12.83
N MET A 187 -3.07 -15.91 -13.68
CA MET A 187 -3.42 -17.24 -14.17
C MET A 187 -3.43 -18.29 -13.05
N LEU A 188 -2.58 -18.11 -12.04
CA LEU A 188 -2.60 -18.97 -10.85
C LEU A 188 -3.86 -18.73 -10.01
N LEU A 189 -4.28 -17.47 -9.83
CA LEU A 189 -5.54 -17.16 -9.17
C LEU A 189 -6.73 -17.76 -9.93
N GLU A 190 -6.75 -17.64 -11.26
CA GLU A 190 -7.79 -18.25 -12.08
C GLU A 190 -7.90 -19.76 -11.85
N ARG A 191 -6.76 -20.48 -11.89
CA ARG A 191 -6.73 -21.93 -11.65
C ARG A 191 -7.12 -22.34 -10.24
N LEU A 192 -6.85 -21.48 -9.27
CA LEU A 192 -7.13 -21.72 -7.86
C LEU A 192 -8.48 -21.17 -7.42
N ARG A 193 -9.21 -20.46 -8.30
CA ARG A 193 -10.52 -19.92 -7.97
C ARG A 193 -11.36 -21.08 -7.45
N PRO A 194 -11.79 -21.04 -6.17
CA PRO A 194 -12.72 -22.04 -5.68
C PRO A 194 -13.95 -22.04 -6.59
N ALA A 195 -14.53 -23.20 -6.86
CA ALA A 195 -15.85 -23.31 -7.48
C ALA A 195 -16.92 -22.81 -6.49
N GLN A 196 -16.89 -21.52 -6.13
CA GLN A 196 -17.79 -20.91 -5.14
C GLN A 196 -18.15 -19.48 -5.57
N ILE A 197 -18.90 -19.41 -6.66
CA ILE A 197 -20.05 -18.51 -6.81
C ILE A 197 -21.17 -19.33 -7.44
N MET A 198 -21.60 -20.40 -6.77
CA MET A 198 -22.91 -21.00 -6.97
C MET A 198 -23.32 -21.66 -5.65
N VAL A 199 -24.52 -21.32 -5.20
CA VAL A 199 -25.27 -21.88 -4.07
C VAL A 199 -24.92 -21.29 -2.71
N GLY A 200 -25.90 -20.53 -2.18
CA GLY A 200 -25.92 -20.07 -0.81
C GLY A 200 -25.74 -21.23 0.16
N ARG A 201 -24.92 -21.02 1.18
CA ARG A 201 -24.81 -21.93 2.31
C ARG A 201 -26.01 -21.68 3.22
N SER A 202 -27.16 -22.18 2.79
CA SER A 202 -28.27 -22.50 3.67
C SER A 202 -27.95 -23.78 4.45
N GLY A 203 -28.09 -23.72 5.77
CA GLY A 203 -28.11 -24.86 6.72
C GLY A 203 -26.75 -25.12 7.39
N ALA A 204 -26.65 -25.30 8.70
CA ALA A 204 -27.63 -25.47 9.78
C ALA A 204 -27.07 -24.90 11.09
#